data_AF-A0A6I9XP11-F1
#
_entry.id   AF-A0A6I9XP11-F1
#
_cell.length_a   1.000
_cell.length_b   1.000
_cell.length_c   1.000
_cell.angle_alpha   90.00
_cell.angle_beta   90.00
_cell.angle_gamma   90.00
#
_symmetry.space_group_name_H-M   'P 1'
#
loop_
_entity.id
_entity.type
_entity.pdbx_description
1 polymer ?
#
loop_
_entity_poly.entity_id
_entity_poly.type
_entity_poly.pdbx_seq_one_letter_code
_entity_poly.pdbx_strand_id
1 'polypeptide(L)'
;MNIKDFEMDVVAMVNDTVATMISCYYEDHRCEVGMIVGTGCNACYMEEMENVELVEGNEGRMCVNTEWGAFGESGELDEFLLEYDRVVDETSFNPGQQLFEKIIGGKYIGEIVRLVLLKLVNENLLFNGEASEKLKTRGSFESRFISQIER
;
A
#
# COMPACT_ATOMS: atom_id res chain seq x y z
N MET A 1 30.40 10.07 -29.27
CA MET A 1 29.05 9.77 -29.77
C MET A 1 28.22 11.01 -29.59
N ASN A 2 27.76 11.65 -30.66
CA ASN A 2 26.75 12.70 -30.59
C ASN A 2 25.42 12.02 -30.28
N ILE A 3 24.93 12.19 -29.06
CA ILE A 3 23.52 11.88 -28.75
C ILE A 3 22.74 12.96 -29.51
N LYS A 4 22.05 12.57 -30.59
CA LYS A 4 21.11 13.48 -31.26
C LYS A 4 20.10 13.96 -30.23
N ASP A 5 19.74 15.24 -30.27
CA ASP A 5 18.62 15.78 -29.50
C ASP A 5 17.39 14.90 -29.75
N PHE A 6 16.97 14.19 -28.71
CA PHE A 6 15.81 13.31 -28.75
C PHE A 6 14.59 14.16 -28.39
N GLU A 7 13.77 14.49 -29.38
CA GLU A 7 12.49 15.16 -29.14
C GLU A 7 11.49 14.14 -28.58
N MET A 8 11.06 14.37 -27.34
CA MET A 8 10.04 13.59 -26.64
C MET A 8 8.84 14.49 -26.39
N ASP A 9 7.65 14.05 -26.79
CA ASP A 9 6.39 14.73 -26.49
C ASP A 9 5.69 14.05 -25.31
N VAL A 10 5.49 14.78 -24.22
CA VAL A 10 4.85 14.27 -23.00
C VAL A 10 3.35 14.54 -23.08
N VAL A 11 2.59 13.52 -23.46
CA VAL A 11 1.14 13.63 -23.70
C VAL A 11 0.27 13.29 -22.49
N ALA A 12 0.82 12.57 -21.49
CA ALA A 12 0.09 12.14 -20.30
C ALA A 12 1.01 11.85 -19.11
N MET A 13 0.47 12.01 -17.91
CA MET A 13 1.03 11.53 -16.65
C MET A 13 -0.02 10.64 -15.99
N VAL A 14 0.38 9.47 -15.51
CA VAL A 14 -0.55 8.41 -15.09
C VAL A 14 -0.11 7.81 -13.76
N ASN A 15 -1.07 7.52 -12.88
CA ASN A 15 -0.84 6.74 -11.66
C ASN A 15 -0.65 5.25 -12.01
N ASP A 16 0.17 4.53 -11.24
CA ASP A 16 0.49 3.13 -11.50
C ASP A 16 -0.73 2.19 -11.46
N THR A 17 -1.71 2.44 -10.58
CA THR A 17 -2.98 1.69 -10.56
C THR A 17 -3.77 1.88 -11.85
N VAL A 18 -3.83 3.10 -12.37
CA VAL A 18 -4.50 3.44 -13.64
C VAL A 18 -3.80 2.77 -14.82
N ALA A 19 -2.47 2.83 -14.86
CA ALA A 19 -1.68 2.14 -15.87
C ALA A 19 -1.89 0.62 -15.81
N THR A 20 -1.98 0.05 -14.61
CA THR A 20 -2.26 -1.38 -14.38
C THR A 20 -3.64 -1.77 -14.91
N MET A 21 -4.67 -0.96 -14.61
CA MET A 21 -6.02 -1.16 -15.13
C MET A 21 -6.05 -1.12 -16.66
N ILE A 22 -5.46 -0.08 -17.27
CA ILE A 22 -5.43 0.09 -18.73
C ILE A 22 -4.70 -1.09 -19.41
N SER A 23 -3.59 -1.54 -18.81
CA SER A 23 -2.85 -2.70 -19.31
C SER A 23 -3.70 -3.97 -19.31
N CYS A 24 -4.54 -4.19 -18.29
CA CYS A 24 -5.45 -5.34 -18.22
C CYS A 24 -6.65 -5.15 -19.16
N TYR A 25 -7.20 -3.94 -19.24
CA TYR A 25 -8.30 -3.58 -20.14
C TYR A 25 -7.99 -3.87 -21.60
N TYR A 26 -6.72 -3.72 -22.01
CA TYR A 26 -6.25 -4.05 -23.36
C TYR A 26 -6.57 -5.50 -23.75
N GLU A 27 -6.50 -6.44 -22.81
CA GLU A 27 -6.80 -7.86 -23.04
C GLU A 27 -8.26 -8.22 -22.70
N ASP A 28 -8.81 -7.64 -21.62
CA ASP A 28 -10.20 -7.85 -21.19
C ASP A 28 -10.91 -6.51 -20.97
N HIS A 29 -11.80 -6.14 -21.90
CA HIS A 29 -12.53 -4.86 -21.88
C HIS A 29 -13.56 -4.76 -20.74
N ARG A 30 -13.67 -5.78 -19.88
CA ARG A 30 -14.47 -5.74 -18.64
C ARG A 30 -13.64 -5.30 -17.44
N CYS A 31 -12.33 -5.09 -17.60
CA CYS A 31 -11.46 -4.64 -16.51
C CYS A 31 -11.71 -3.16 -16.20
N GLU A 32 -12.43 -2.90 -15.11
CA GLU A 32 -12.79 -1.55 -14.68
C GLU A 32 -12.18 -1.16 -13.33
N VAL A 33 -11.29 -2.00 -12.80
CA VAL A 33 -10.59 -1.78 -11.52
C VAL A 33 -9.11 -2.13 -11.70
N GLY A 34 -8.25 -1.22 -11.27
CA GLY A 34 -6.81 -1.45 -11.09
C GLY A 34 -6.46 -1.46 -9.62
N MET A 35 -5.60 -2.38 -9.19
CA MET A 35 -5.16 -2.47 -7.81
C MET A 35 -3.68 -2.81 -7.75
N ILE A 36 -2.96 -2.12 -6.87
CA ILE A 36 -1.56 -2.39 -6.54
C ILE A 36 -1.52 -2.84 -5.09
N VAL A 37 -0.97 -4.03 -4.85
CA VAL A 37 -0.60 -4.53 -3.53
C VAL A 37 0.85 -4.99 -3.60
N GLY A 38 1.75 -4.11 -3.17
CA GLY A 38 3.18 -4.31 -3.26
C GLY A 38 3.87 -3.65 -2.08
N THR A 39 4.85 -2.77 -2.34
CA THR A 39 5.45 -1.94 -1.28
C THR A 39 4.38 -1.09 -0.60
N GLY A 40 3.54 -0.41 -1.39
CA GLY A 40 2.34 0.30 -0.95
C GLY A 40 1.05 -0.44 -1.35
N CYS A 41 -0.09 0.21 -1.12
CA CYS A 41 -1.40 -0.31 -1.51
C CYS A 41 -2.28 0.82 -2.05
N ASN A 42 -2.76 0.68 -3.30
CA ASN A 42 -3.67 1.65 -3.91
C ASN A 42 -4.64 0.97 -4.89
N ALA A 43 -5.74 1.65 -5.23
CA ALA A 43 -6.65 1.24 -6.29
C ALA A 43 -7.20 2.41 -7.11
N CYS A 44 -7.62 2.09 -8.32
CA CYS A 44 -8.42 2.96 -9.18
C CYS A 44 -9.60 2.19 -9.77
N TYR A 45 -10.61 2.91 -10.25
CA TYR A 45 -11.74 2.30 -10.95
C TYR A 45 -12.37 3.25 -11.96
N MET A 46 -13.22 2.74 -12.86
CA MET A 46 -14.03 3.55 -13.78
C MET A 46 -15.35 3.97 -13.12
N GLU A 47 -15.49 5.27 -12.86
CA GLU A 47 -16.68 5.90 -12.29
C GLU A 47 -17.51 6.59 -13.38
N GLU A 48 -18.83 6.64 -13.19
CA GLU A 48 -19.74 7.42 -14.02
C GLU A 48 -19.50 8.92 -13.81
N MET A 49 -19.43 9.70 -14.89
CA MET A 49 -19.16 11.15 -14.80
C MET A 49 -20.19 11.89 -13.93
N GLU A 50 -21.43 11.41 -13.86
CA GLU A 50 -22.45 12.00 -13.00
C GLU A 50 -22.12 11.93 -11.49
N ASN A 51 -21.24 11.02 -11.07
CA ASN A 51 -20.78 10.89 -9.68
C ASN A 51 -19.48 11.68 -9.41
N VAL A 52 -18.80 12.17 -10.45
CA VAL A 52 -17.51 12.89 -10.33
C VAL A 52 -17.75 14.39 -10.22
N GLU A 53 -18.18 14.86 -9.04
CA GLU A 53 -18.57 16.26 -8.81
C GLU A 53 -17.45 17.29 -9.05
N LEU A 54 -16.19 16.85 -9.02
CA LEU A 54 -15.01 17.73 -9.14
C LEU A 54 -14.64 18.08 -10.58
N VAL A 55 -15.27 17.45 -11.58
CA VAL A 55 -14.99 17.69 -13.01
C VAL A 55 -16.29 18.08 -13.70
N GLU A 56 -16.26 19.13 -14.54
CA GLU A 56 -17.44 19.54 -15.30
C GLU A 56 -17.85 18.49 -16.34
N GLY A 57 -19.15 18.19 -16.39
CA GLY A 57 -19.75 17.25 -17.33
C GLY A 57 -20.35 16.04 -16.63
N ASN A 58 -21.35 15.43 -17.26
CA ASN A 58 -22.08 14.27 -16.72
C ASN A 58 -22.21 13.13 -17.74
N GLU A 59 -21.59 13.28 -18.92
CA GLU A 59 -21.64 12.27 -19.98
C GLU A 59 -20.37 11.42 -19.98
N GLY A 60 -20.53 10.10 -20.04
CA GLY A 60 -19.42 9.15 -20.10
C GLY A 60 -18.88 8.77 -18.73
N ARG A 61 -17.63 8.32 -18.69
CA ARG A 61 -16.98 7.74 -17.50
C ARG A 61 -15.57 8.28 -17.34
N MET A 62 -15.09 8.31 -16.11
CA MET A 62 -13.75 8.76 -15.75
C MET A 62 -13.07 7.76 -14.82
N CYS A 63 -11.77 7.52 -15.02
CA CYS A 63 -11.00 6.74 -14.08
C CYS A 63 -10.70 7.58 -12.82
N VAL A 64 -11.11 7.08 -11.66
CA VAL A 64 -10.83 7.67 -10.35
C VAL A 64 -9.67 6.92 -9.71
N ASN A 65 -8.58 7.63 -9.43
CA ASN A 65 -7.54 7.17 -8.52
C ASN A 65 -7.98 7.46 -7.10
N THR A 66 -8.11 6.43 -6.27
CA THR A 66 -8.69 6.57 -4.93
C THR A 66 -7.71 7.12 -3.90
N GLU A 67 -6.41 6.88 -4.09
CA GLU A 67 -5.38 7.10 -3.05
C GLU A 67 -5.82 6.51 -1.69
N TRP A 68 -6.45 5.33 -1.70
CA TRP A 68 -7.11 4.75 -0.53
C TRP A 68 -6.17 4.42 0.64
N GLY A 69 -4.85 4.57 0.44
CA GLY A 69 -3.84 4.33 1.47
C GLY A 69 -4.05 5.26 2.67
N ALA A 70 -4.57 6.46 2.43
CA ALA A 70 -4.92 7.47 3.42
C ALA A 70 -6.23 7.18 4.19
N PHE A 71 -6.94 6.09 3.88
CA PHE A 71 -8.13 5.73 4.64
C PHE A 71 -7.78 5.47 6.11
N GLY A 72 -8.59 6.03 7.03
CA GLY A 72 -8.39 5.94 8.47
C GLY A 72 -7.72 7.14 9.12
N GLU A 73 -7.14 8.07 8.35
CA GLU A 73 -6.44 9.26 8.88
C GLU A 73 -7.33 10.17 9.74
N SER A 74 -8.66 10.13 9.56
CA SER A 74 -9.61 10.90 10.38
C SER A 74 -10.23 10.08 11.51
N GLY A 75 -9.67 8.90 11.81
CA GLY A 75 -10.10 8.01 12.90
C GLY A 75 -11.07 6.91 12.47
N GLU A 76 -11.36 6.75 11.18
CA GLU A 76 -12.29 5.72 10.68
C GLU A 76 -11.83 4.29 11.00
N LEU A 77 -10.52 4.11 11.23
CA LEU A 77 -9.92 2.82 11.53
C LEU A 77 -9.56 2.64 13.01
N ASP A 78 -9.80 3.63 13.88
CA ASP A 78 -9.23 3.63 15.24
C ASP A 78 -9.62 2.42 16.09
N GLU A 79 -10.86 1.95 15.96
CA GLU A 79 -11.36 0.79 16.69
C GLU A 79 -10.76 -0.54 16.20
N PHE A 80 -10.18 -0.55 14.99
CA PHE A 80 -9.61 -1.73 14.36
C PHE A 80 -8.07 -1.80 14.47
N LEU A 81 -7.42 -0.67 14.76
CA LEU A 81 -5.97 -0.59 14.91
C LEU A 81 -5.50 -1.27 16.19
N LEU A 82 -4.62 -2.27 16.04
CA LEU A 82 -3.95 -2.95 17.14
C LEU A 82 -2.76 -2.12 17.66
N GLU A 83 -2.23 -2.52 18.82
CA GLU A 83 -1.04 -1.89 19.41
C GLU A 83 0.16 -1.90 18.45
N TYR A 84 0.30 -2.94 17.62
CA TYR A 84 1.40 -3.06 16.66
C TYR A 84 1.27 -2.11 15.49
N ASP A 85 0.04 -1.91 14.98
CA ASP A 85 -0.23 -0.97 13.89
C ASP A 85 0.10 0.44 14.33
N ARG A 86 -0.25 0.79 15.58
CA ARG A 86 0.07 2.09 16.20
C ARG A 86 1.59 2.28 16.35
N VAL A 87 2.33 1.27 16.81
CA VAL A 87 3.80 1.33 16.86
C VAL A 87 4.41 1.50 15.48
N VAL A 88 3.90 0.77 14.46
CA VAL A 88 4.37 0.92 13.06
C VAL A 88 4.12 2.34 12.56
N ASP A 89 2.94 2.89 12.82
CA ASP A 89 2.56 4.25 12.42
C ASP A 89 3.41 5.32 13.12
N GLU A 90 3.44 5.33 14.45
CA GLU A 90 4.16 6.31 15.27
C GLU A 90 5.65 6.37 14.95
N THR A 91 6.24 5.23 14.60
CA THR A 91 7.66 5.14 14.26
C THR A 91 7.94 5.33 12.78
N SER A 92 6.91 5.43 11.93
CA SER A 92 7.06 5.62 10.48
C SER A 92 7.60 7.01 10.12
N PHE A 93 7.89 7.23 8.84
CA PHE A 93 8.30 8.54 8.33
C PHE A 93 7.16 9.57 8.35
N ASN A 94 5.91 9.09 8.28
CA ASN A 94 4.71 9.89 8.16
C ASN A 94 3.65 9.45 9.19
N PRO A 95 3.87 9.64 10.51
CA PRO A 95 2.90 9.25 11.54
C PRO A 95 1.52 9.88 11.32
N GLY A 96 0.47 9.10 11.56
CA GLY A 96 -0.92 9.51 11.36
C GLY A 96 -1.36 9.59 9.89
N GLN A 97 -0.49 9.24 8.94
CA GLN A 97 -0.81 9.23 7.50
C GLN A 97 -0.72 7.83 6.91
N GLN A 98 -1.38 7.58 5.77
CA GLN A 98 -1.33 6.32 5.04
C GLN A 98 -1.66 5.11 5.92
N LEU A 99 -2.64 5.24 6.83
CA LEU A 99 -2.92 4.24 7.86
C LEU A 99 -3.37 2.90 7.24
N PHE A 100 -4.29 2.94 6.28
CA PHE A 100 -4.71 1.73 5.58
C PHE A 100 -3.56 1.05 4.81
N GLU A 101 -2.71 1.85 4.16
CA GLU A 101 -1.51 1.32 3.51
C GLU A 101 -0.53 0.69 4.52
N LYS A 102 -0.42 1.21 5.74
CA LYS A 102 0.46 0.64 6.77
C LYS A 102 0.01 -0.72 7.28
N ILE A 103 -1.28 -1.01 7.24
CA ILE A 103 -1.83 -2.29 7.68
C ILE A 103 -1.62 -3.37 6.59
N ILE A 104 -1.75 -3.00 5.31
CA ILE A 104 -1.79 -3.95 4.19
C ILE A 104 -0.49 -4.00 3.39
N GLY A 105 0.19 -2.87 3.25
CA GLY A 105 1.34 -2.70 2.38
C GLY A 105 2.52 -3.59 2.78
N GLY A 106 3.15 -4.19 1.77
CA GLY A 106 4.29 -5.08 1.93
C GLY A 106 5.51 -4.41 2.60
N LYS A 107 5.60 -3.08 2.57
CA LYS A 107 6.62 -2.33 3.33
C LYS A 107 6.49 -2.49 4.84
N TYR A 108 5.28 -2.73 5.34
CA TYR A 108 4.94 -2.61 6.76
C TYR A 108 4.57 -3.95 7.40
N ILE A 109 3.97 -4.88 6.65
CA ILE A 109 3.54 -6.20 7.12
C ILE A 109 4.67 -6.97 7.86
N GLY A 110 5.91 -6.85 7.38
CA GLY A 110 7.06 -7.50 8.00
C GLY A 110 7.38 -6.96 9.40
N GLU A 111 7.21 -5.66 9.60
CA GLU A 111 7.40 -5.01 10.89
C GLU A 111 6.28 -5.37 11.87
N ILE A 112 5.03 -5.47 11.39
CA ILE A 112 3.89 -5.96 12.19
C ILE A 112 4.20 -7.36 12.72
N VAL A 113 4.60 -8.28 11.84
CA VAL A 113 4.99 -9.65 12.23
C VAL A 113 6.14 -9.65 13.23
N ARG A 114 7.18 -8.83 13.00
CA ARG A 114 8.32 -8.70 13.92
C ARG A 114 7.88 -8.28 15.32
N LEU A 115 6.97 -7.31 15.43
CA LEU A 115 6.46 -6.80 16.70
C LEU A 115 5.63 -7.85 17.45
N VAL A 116 4.77 -8.59 16.74
CA VAL A 116 4.02 -9.71 17.31
C VAL A 116 4.97 -10.78 17.83
N LEU A 117 5.97 -11.19 17.04
CA LEU A 117 6.97 -12.17 17.47
C LEU A 117 7.74 -11.69 18.70
N LEU A 118 8.13 -10.41 18.74
CA LEU A 118 8.83 -9.84 19.89
C LEU A 118 7.96 -9.84 21.15
N LYS A 119 6.65 -9.57 21.04
CA LYS A 119 5.72 -9.67 22.17
C LYS A 119 5.64 -11.10 22.70
N LEU A 120 5.47 -12.08 21.82
CA LEU A 120 5.39 -13.49 22.20
C LEU A 120 6.68 -13.99 22.87
N VAL A 121 7.84 -13.48 22.46
CA VAL A 121 9.10 -13.76 23.18
C VAL A 121 9.10 -13.13 24.56
N ASN A 122 8.72 -11.86 24.69
CA ASN A 122 8.68 -11.17 25.99
C ASN A 122 7.69 -11.82 26.98
N GLU A 123 6.64 -12.46 26.47
CA GLU A 123 5.67 -13.24 27.27
C GLU A 123 6.13 -14.68 27.54
N ASN A 124 7.37 -15.03 27.17
CA ASN A 124 7.96 -16.36 27.30
C ASN A 124 7.18 -17.47 26.56
N LEU A 125 6.51 -17.11 25.47
CA LEU A 125 5.76 -18.03 24.60
C LEU A 125 6.59 -18.51 23.40
N LEU A 126 7.62 -17.75 23.01
CA LEU A 126 8.57 -18.12 21.95
C LEU A 126 10.03 -18.00 22.41
N PHE A 127 10.89 -18.81 21.81
CA PHE A 127 12.36 -18.76 21.94
C PHE A 127 12.88 -18.71 23.39
N ASN A 128 12.19 -19.38 24.33
CA ASN A 128 12.53 -19.41 25.76
C ASN A 128 12.69 -18.01 26.39
N GLY A 129 11.95 -17.01 25.89
CA GLY A 129 12.04 -15.65 26.40
C GLY A 129 13.22 -14.84 25.88
N GLU A 130 14.04 -15.39 24.99
CA GLU A 130 15.27 -14.76 24.51
C GLU A 130 15.17 -14.30 23.06
N ALA A 131 15.01 -13.00 22.85
CA ALA A 131 14.99 -12.41 21.52
C ALA A 131 16.41 -12.28 20.94
N SER A 132 16.60 -12.74 19.71
CA SER A 132 17.84 -12.48 18.97
C SER A 132 18.00 -11.00 18.62
N GLU A 133 19.24 -10.55 18.39
CA GLU A 133 19.51 -9.17 17.95
C GLU A 133 18.81 -8.83 16.63
N LYS A 134 18.67 -9.80 15.73
CA LYS A 134 17.88 -9.63 14.50
C LYS A 134 16.42 -9.31 14.81
N LEU A 135 15.78 -10.04 15.73
CA LEU A 135 14.37 -9.81 16.08
C LEU A 135 14.16 -8.45 16.77
N LYS A 136 15.15 -7.98 17.53
CA LYS A 136 15.13 -6.64 18.15
C LYS A 136 15.35 -5.50 17.16
N THR A 137 15.97 -5.79 16.01
CA THR A 137 16.29 -4.79 14.98
C THR A 137 15.04 -4.49 14.14
N ARG A 138 14.57 -3.23 14.16
CA ARG A 138 13.47 -2.75 13.32
C ARG A 138 13.74 -2.95 11.83
N GLY A 139 12.74 -3.38 11.07
CA GLY A 139 12.84 -3.61 9.63
C GLY A 139 13.71 -4.81 9.23
N SER A 140 14.17 -5.61 10.18
CA SER A 140 14.96 -6.82 9.90
C SER A 140 14.14 -7.95 9.28
N PHE A 141 12.81 -7.88 9.43
CA PHE A 141 11.87 -8.86 8.94
C PHE A 141 11.18 -8.31 7.69
N GLU A 142 11.76 -8.57 6.53
CA GLU A 142 11.22 -8.17 5.24
C GLU A 142 10.01 -9.03 4.83
N SER A 143 9.09 -8.46 4.03
CA SER A 143 7.91 -9.17 3.52
C SER A 143 8.24 -10.46 2.76
N ARG A 144 9.40 -10.55 2.11
CA ARG A 144 9.87 -11.79 1.47
C ARG A 144 9.96 -12.98 2.42
N PHE A 145 10.26 -12.75 3.71
CA PHE A 145 10.35 -13.82 4.70
C PHE A 145 8.96 -14.38 5.02
N ILE A 146 7.93 -13.53 5.05
CA ILE A 146 6.53 -13.97 5.21
C ILE A 146 6.16 -14.90 4.05
N SER A 147 6.40 -14.45 2.81
CA SER A 147 6.09 -15.25 1.61
C SER A 147 6.88 -16.57 1.53
N GLN A 148 8.05 -16.65 2.16
CA GLN A 148 8.83 -17.90 2.23
C GLN A 148 8.31 -18.84 3.30
N ILE A 149 7.80 -18.32 4.42
CA ILE A 149 7.29 -19.12 5.55
C ILE A 149 5.93 -19.73 5.22
N GLU A 150 5.09 -19.03 4.45
CA GLU A 150 3.73 -19.48 4.10
C GLU A 150 3.66 -20.44 2.89
N ARG A 151 4.81 -20.83 2.33
CA ARG A 151 4.91 -21.78 1.20
C ARG A 151 5.27 -23.18 1.67
#